data_AF-A0A7Y5GLS2-F1
#
_entry.id   AF-A0A7Y5GLS2-F1
#
_cell.length_a   1.000
_cell.length_b   1.000
_cell.length_c   1.000
_cell.angle_alpha   90.00
_cell.angle_beta   90.00
_cell.angle_gamma   90.00
#
_symmetry.space_group_name_H-M   'P 1'
#
loop_
_entity.id
_entity.type
_entity.pdbx_description
1 polymer ?
#
loop_
_entity_poly.entity_id
_entity_poly.type
_entity_poly.pdbx_seq_one_letter_code
_entity_poly.pdbx_strand_id
1 'polypeptide(L)'
;MFRFRALLLIIIFAVPALRGQDDDSAKVNYYKLGAVAMATGGAFYYGHILNTNMWWKGEKSKFRLNWKADWEYALGSDKFGHFYFPYMAANIYSDIFRWTGIDEEYSLLYASGLAFAYQTYVEIKDGYSREWGFAPADFAANTLGALYPILQKRYPALQNFSPKISYYPSPRFRNNSHTTIIDDYESTYDWLSINIRNYLPDDVRKYYPSFINLALGHSVKQLDLPGGGHHEFYIGIDWAFENIKDDWGLLNPVRRILSFYHLPAPAVKIYPDVIWYGLKF
;
A
#
# COMPACT_ATOMS: atom_id res chain seq x y z
N MET A 1 -24.71 -5.15 8.68
CA MET A 1 -23.92 -5.65 9.84
C MET A 1 -23.01 -6.77 9.33
N PHE A 2 -21.85 -6.40 8.78
CA PHE A 2 -20.91 -7.35 8.17
C PHE A 2 -20.21 -8.16 9.26
N ARG A 3 -20.28 -9.49 9.16
CA ARG A 3 -19.79 -10.40 10.20
C ARG A 3 -18.26 -10.47 10.14
N PHE A 4 -17.61 -9.97 11.19
CA PHE A 4 -16.18 -10.08 11.54
C PHE A 4 -15.52 -11.46 11.32
N ARG A 5 -16.30 -12.52 11.10
CA ARG A 5 -15.84 -13.90 10.97
C ARG A 5 -15.07 -14.19 9.67
N ALA A 6 -15.34 -13.45 8.58
CA ALA A 6 -14.63 -13.65 7.31
C ALA A 6 -13.19 -13.08 7.35
N LEU A 7 -12.98 -11.97 8.06
CA LEU A 7 -11.66 -11.35 8.22
C LEU A 7 -10.70 -12.20 9.06
N LEU A 8 -11.22 -12.88 10.09
CA LEU A 8 -10.46 -13.78 10.96
C LEU A 8 -9.87 -14.99 10.22
N LEU A 9 -10.56 -15.52 9.20
CA LEU A 9 -10.06 -16.65 8.42
C LEU A 9 -8.89 -16.28 7.50
N ILE A 10 -8.89 -15.07 6.92
CA ILE A 10 -7.78 -14.57 6.09
C ILE A 10 -6.52 -14.36 6.94
N ILE A 11 -6.67 -13.85 8.16
CA ILE A 11 -5.54 -13.61 9.08
C ILE A 11 -4.89 -14.93 9.54
N ILE A 12 -5.66 -16.00 9.79
CA ILE A 12 -5.12 -17.29 10.25
C ILE A 12 -4.26 -17.98 9.17
N PHE A 13 -4.57 -17.83 7.88
CA PHE A 13 -3.77 -18.40 6.79
C PHE A 13 -2.59 -17.52 6.37
N ALA A 14 -2.65 -16.20 6.57
CA ALA A 14 -1.57 -15.28 6.19
C ALA A 14 -0.36 -15.33 7.15
N VAL A 15 -0.58 -15.57 8.45
CA VAL A 15 0.49 -15.51 9.46
C VAL A 15 1.58 -16.58 9.24
N PRO A 16 1.29 -17.85 8.92
CA PRO A 16 2.33 -18.82 8.58
C PRO A 16 3.03 -18.50 7.25
N ALA A 17 2.33 -17.90 6.29
CA ALA A 17 2.88 -17.57 4.98
C ALA A 17 3.87 -16.41 5.02
N LEU A 18 3.62 -15.41 5.87
CA LEU A 18 4.51 -14.29 6.09
C LEU A 18 5.77 -14.63 6.92
N ARG A 19 5.89 -15.87 7.42
CA ARG A 19 7.15 -16.33 8.04
C ARG A 19 8.22 -16.70 7.01
N GLY A 20 7.85 -16.85 5.73
CA GLY A 20 8.77 -17.30 4.68
C GLY A 20 9.23 -18.75 4.87
N GLN A 21 9.91 -19.26 3.85
CA GLN A 21 10.67 -20.51 3.91
C GLN A 21 12.09 -20.13 3.47
N ASP A 22 13.11 -20.42 4.29
CA ASP A 22 14.51 -19.99 4.07
C ASP A 22 15.26 -20.86 3.03
N ASP A 23 14.57 -21.78 2.35
CA ASP A 23 15.20 -22.79 1.52
C ASP A 23 14.77 -22.64 0.06
N ASP A 24 15.60 -21.95 -0.74
CA ASP A 24 15.44 -21.77 -2.20
C ASP A 24 15.55 -23.10 -2.97
N SER A 25 15.88 -24.21 -2.30
CA SER A 25 15.92 -25.56 -2.88
C SER A 25 14.59 -26.34 -2.74
N ALA A 26 13.58 -25.74 -2.10
CA ALA A 26 12.31 -26.41 -1.84
C ALA A 26 11.51 -26.67 -3.12
N LYS A 27 11.00 -27.90 -3.28
CA LYS A 27 10.01 -28.22 -4.33
C LYS A 27 8.68 -27.50 -4.01
N VAL A 28 8.03 -26.96 -5.05
CA VAL A 28 6.70 -26.33 -4.94
C VAL A 28 5.72 -27.25 -4.24
N ASN A 29 5.11 -26.75 -3.17
CA ASN A 29 4.05 -27.43 -2.44
C ASN A 29 2.68 -27.06 -3.04
N TYR A 30 2.15 -27.95 -3.88
CA TYR A 30 0.88 -27.73 -4.58
C TYR A 30 -0.34 -27.58 -3.65
N TYR A 31 -0.31 -28.15 -2.43
CA TYR A 31 -1.38 -27.94 -1.46
C TYR A 31 -1.37 -26.52 -0.90
N LYS A 32 -0.18 -26.00 -0.55
CA LYS A 32 -0.02 -24.60 -0.13
C LYS A 32 -0.41 -23.66 -1.27
N LEU A 33 0.06 -23.92 -2.49
CA LEU A 33 -0.27 -23.12 -3.67
C LEU A 33 -1.78 -23.15 -3.97
N GLY A 34 -2.42 -24.31 -3.89
CA GLY A 34 -3.87 -24.44 -4.04
C GLY A 34 -4.64 -23.65 -2.99
N ALA A 35 -4.20 -23.66 -1.72
CA ALA A 35 -4.79 -22.86 -0.66
C ALA A 35 -4.63 -21.35 -0.92
N VAL A 36 -3.45 -20.91 -1.37
CA VAL A 36 -3.20 -19.51 -1.77
C VAL A 36 -4.10 -19.10 -2.94
N ALA A 37 -4.26 -19.96 -3.95
CA ALA A 37 -5.14 -19.70 -5.09
C ALA A 37 -6.61 -19.55 -4.66
N MET A 38 -7.11 -20.44 -3.79
CA MET A 38 -8.48 -20.34 -3.25
C MET A 38 -8.67 -19.06 -2.42
N ALA A 39 -7.73 -18.74 -1.53
CA ALA A 39 -7.79 -17.53 -0.72
C ALA A 39 -7.76 -16.26 -1.59
N THR A 40 -6.93 -16.25 -2.63
CA THR A 40 -6.83 -15.15 -3.61
C THR A 40 -8.12 -14.98 -4.40
N GLY A 41 -8.72 -16.07 -4.87
CA GLY A 41 -10.03 -16.02 -5.54
C GLY A 41 -11.13 -15.48 -4.63
N GLY A 42 -11.14 -15.87 -3.36
CA GLY A 42 -12.06 -15.33 -2.35
C GLY A 42 -11.83 -13.84 -2.09
N ALA A 43 -10.57 -13.42 -1.96
CA ALA A 43 -10.21 -12.01 -1.79
C ALA A 43 -10.60 -11.16 -3.01
N PHE A 44 -10.39 -11.68 -4.23
CA PHE A 44 -10.82 -11.04 -5.47
C PHE A 44 -12.34 -10.84 -5.50
N TYR A 45 -13.10 -11.90 -5.20
CA TYR A 45 -14.57 -11.84 -5.17
C TYR A 45 -15.08 -10.84 -4.11
N TYR A 46 -14.47 -10.84 -2.92
CA TYR A 46 -14.81 -9.89 -1.88
C TYR A 46 -14.46 -8.45 -2.28
N GLY A 47 -13.28 -8.23 -2.87
CA GLY A 47 -12.87 -6.95 -3.42
C GLY A 47 -13.82 -6.45 -4.51
N HIS A 48 -14.29 -7.33 -5.38
CA HIS A 48 -15.32 -6.99 -6.38
C HIS A 48 -16.61 -6.47 -5.74
N ILE A 49 -17.09 -7.14 -4.68
CA ILE A 49 -18.28 -6.71 -3.94
C ILE A 49 -18.04 -5.34 -3.29
N LEU A 50 -16.88 -5.15 -2.67
CA LEU A 50 -16.50 -3.88 -2.06
C LEU A 50 -16.48 -2.74 -3.09
N ASN A 51 -15.77 -2.90 -4.20
CA ASN A 51 -15.72 -1.91 -5.28
C ASN A 51 -17.12 -1.63 -5.87
N THR A 52 -17.94 -2.68 -6.05
CA THR A 52 -19.33 -2.53 -6.50
C THR A 52 -20.17 -1.71 -5.53
N ASN A 53 -19.89 -1.84 -4.23
CA ASN A 53 -20.59 -1.12 -3.17
C ASN A 53 -19.97 0.23 -2.84
N MET A 54 -18.83 0.61 -3.41
CA MET A 54 -18.21 1.92 -3.16
C MET A 54 -18.25 2.74 -4.43
N TRP A 55 -17.49 2.33 -5.44
CA TRP A 55 -17.24 3.12 -6.65
C TRP A 55 -18.12 2.71 -7.83
N TRP A 56 -18.46 1.43 -8.04
CA TRP A 56 -19.29 1.04 -9.20
C TRP A 56 -20.80 1.08 -8.93
N LYS A 57 -21.22 1.86 -7.93
CA LYS A 57 -22.62 2.18 -7.68
C LYS A 57 -23.07 3.21 -8.71
N GLY A 58 -24.04 2.86 -9.55
CA GLY A 58 -24.68 3.83 -10.44
C GLY A 58 -24.76 3.38 -11.88
N GLU A 59 -24.91 4.36 -12.77
CA GLU A 59 -25.13 4.12 -14.19
C GLU A 59 -23.85 3.61 -14.87
N LYS A 60 -24.05 2.61 -15.72
CA LYS A 60 -22.98 2.13 -16.60
C LYS A 60 -22.92 2.99 -17.86
N SER A 61 -21.72 3.19 -18.39
CA SER A 61 -21.50 3.83 -19.68
C SER A 61 -20.83 2.89 -20.67
N LYS A 62 -20.71 3.34 -21.93
CA LYS A 62 -19.70 2.79 -22.84
C LYS A 62 -18.32 3.04 -22.25
N PHE A 63 -17.34 2.21 -22.64
CA PHE A 63 -15.95 2.38 -22.19
C PHE A 63 -15.47 3.80 -22.52
N ARG A 64 -14.91 4.49 -21.52
CA ARG A 64 -14.45 5.88 -21.65
C ARG A 64 -13.17 6.09 -20.88
N LEU A 65 -12.27 6.88 -21.46
CA LEU A 65 -11.06 7.39 -20.81
C LEU A 65 -11.36 8.69 -20.06
N ASN A 66 -10.80 8.87 -18.86
CA ASN A 66 -10.99 10.05 -18.03
C ASN A 66 -9.74 10.95 -17.92
N TRP A 67 -9.24 11.46 -19.05
CA TRP A 67 -8.06 12.33 -19.06
C TRP A 67 -8.18 13.64 -18.25
N LYS A 68 -9.40 14.12 -18.01
CA LYS A 68 -9.61 15.44 -17.36
C LYS A 68 -9.63 15.35 -15.84
N ALA A 69 -10.27 14.31 -15.27
CA ALA A 69 -10.34 14.19 -13.82
C ALA A 69 -9.08 13.56 -13.20
N ASP A 70 -8.18 12.98 -14.01
CA ASP A 70 -6.94 12.30 -13.57
C ASP A 70 -6.13 13.10 -12.53
N TRP A 71 -6.13 14.43 -12.59
CA TRP A 71 -5.38 15.30 -11.67
C TRP A 71 -6.24 16.24 -10.83
N GLU A 72 -7.51 16.40 -11.18
CA GLU A 72 -8.46 17.25 -10.44
C GLU A 72 -9.08 16.47 -9.27
N TYR A 73 -9.38 15.18 -9.48
CA TYR A 73 -10.00 14.35 -8.46
C TYR A 73 -9.06 14.17 -7.26
N ALA A 74 -9.55 14.48 -6.07
CA ALA A 74 -8.79 14.42 -4.81
C ALA A 74 -7.42 15.13 -4.86
N LEU A 75 -7.27 16.17 -5.71
CA LEU A 75 -5.99 16.84 -6.00
C LEU A 75 -4.89 15.87 -6.47
N GLY A 76 -5.26 14.77 -7.14
CA GLY A 76 -4.34 13.72 -7.57
C GLY A 76 -3.79 12.85 -6.43
N SER A 77 -4.32 12.97 -5.21
CA SER A 77 -3.90 12.16 -4.06
C SER A 77 -4.21 10.67 -4.26
N ASP A 78 -5.22 10.36 -5.07
CA ASP A 78 -5.61 9.00 -5.42
C ASP A 78 -4.48 8.20 -6.10
N LYS A 79 -3.63 8.88 -6.88
CA LYS A 79 -2.47 8.29 -7.56
C LYS A 79 -1.48 7.64 -6.58
N PHE A 80 -1.34 8.18 -5.37
CA PHE A 80 -0.50 7.55 -4.34
C PHE A 80 -1.07 6.22 -3.87
N GLY A 81 -2.40 6.14 -3.71
CA GLY A 81 -3.10 4.89 -3.45
C GLY A 81 -2.90 3.88 -4.59
N HIS A 82 -3.08 4.31 -5.84
CA HIS A 82 -2.85 3.48 -7.01
C HIS A 82 -1.41 2.98 -7.14
N PHE A 83 -0.41 3.73 -6.67
CA PHE A 83 0.95 3.21 -6.57
C PHE A 83 1.13 2.26 -5.37
N TYR A 84 0.64 2.66 -4.20
CA TYR A 84 0.89 1.99 -2.93
C TYR A 84 0.22 0.61 -2.84
N PHE A 85 -1.04 0.46 -3.27
CA PHE A 85 -1.75 -0.81 -3.16
C PHE A 85 -1.09 -1.96 -3.92
N PRO A 86 -0.78 -1.84 -5.22
CA PRO A 86 -0.07 -2.89 -5.93
C PRO A 86 1.36 -3.09 -5.43
N TYR A 87 2.04 -2.04 -4.95
CA TYR A 87 3.34 -2.16 -4.29
C TYR A 87 3.28 -3.07 -3.05
N MET A 88 2.35 -2.78 -2.14
CA MET A 88 2.12 -3.55 -0.92
C MET A 88 1.70 -4.99 -1.26
N ALA A 89 0.74 -5.15 -2.19
CA ALA A 89 0.24 -6.46 -2.59
C ALA A 89 1.34 -7.33 -3.21
N ALA A 90 2.16 -6.77 -4.11
CA ALA A 90 3.27 -7.50 -4.74
C ALA A 90 4.32 -7.97 -3.71
N ASN A 91 4.64 -7.16 -2.71
CA ASN A 91 5.54 -7.59 -1.64
C ASN A 91 4.94 -8.71 -0.78
N ILE A 92 3.70 -8.55 -0.32
CA ILE A 92 3.02 -9.55 0.52
C ILE A 92 2.86 -10.87 -0.22
N TYR A 93 2.41 -10.83 -1.48
CA TYR A 93 2.26 -12.03 -2.29
C TYR A 93 3.59 -12.68 -2.64
N SER A 94 4.68 -11.91 -2.77
CA SER A 94 6.02 -12.47 -2.97
C SER A 94 6.41 -13.35 -1.78
N ASP A 95 6.19 -12.88 -0.55
CA ASP A 95 6.44 -13.67 0.66
C ASP A 95 5.54 -14.92 0.72
N ILE A 96 4.26 -14.78 0.37
CA ILE A 96 3.31 -15.90 0.32
C ILE A 96 3.74 -16.94 -0.71
N PHE A 97 4.16 -16.54 -1.91
CA PHE A 97 4.61 -17.47 -2.96
C PHE A 97 5.90 -18.18 -2.58
N ARG A 98 6.84 -17.47 -1.93
CA ARG A 98 8.05 -18.10 -1.36
C ARG A 98 7.70 -19.16 -0.33
N TRP A 99 6.70 -18.91 0.52
CA TRP A 99 6.20 -19.90 1.47
C TRP A 99 5.60 -21.16 0.82
N THR A 100 5.13 -21.06 -0.44
CA THR A 100 4.68 -22.22 -1.23
C THR A 100 5.83 -23.03 -1.84
N GLY A 101 7.08 -22.57 -1.73
CA GLY A 101 8.25 -23.20 -2.35
C GLY A 101 8.46 -22.78 -3.81
N ILE A 102 7.90 -21.64 -4.23
CA ILE A 102 8.33 -20.98 -5.47
C ILE A 102 9.59 -20.19 -5.11
N ASP A 103 10.61 -20.26 -5.96
CA ASP A 103 11.85 -19.50 -5.74
C ASP A 103 11.61 -17.99 -5.71
N GLU A 104 12.59 -17.26 -5.20
CA GLU A 104 12.45 -15.83 -4.92
C GLU A 104 12.16 -14.98 -6.16
N GLU A 105 12.79 -15.29 -7.31
CA GLU A 105 12.63 -14.50 -8.54
C GLU A 105 11.24 -14.69 -9.13
N TYR A 106 10.79 -15.94 -9.29
CA TYR A 106 9.45 -16.22 -9.80
C TYR A 106 8.36 -15.79 -8.81
N SER A 107 8.60 -15.90 -7.50
CA SER A 107 7.66 -15.40 -6.48
C SER A 107 7.41 -13.91 -6.62
N LEU A 108 8.47 -13.10 -6.76
CA LEU A 108 8.33 -11.65 -6.96
C LEU A 108 7.64 -11.32 -8.28
N LEU A 109 7.98 -12.02 -9.36
CA LEU A 109 7.38 -11.81 -10.68
C LEU A 109 5.88 -12.14 -10.69
N TYR A 110 5.49 -13.30 -10.15
CA TYR A 110 4.09 -13.71 -10.08
C TYR A 110 3.27 -12.80 -9.16
N ALA A 111 3.84 -12.36 -8.04
CA ALA A 111 3.18 -11.43 -7.14
C ALA A 111 2.94 -10.06 -7.79
N SER A 112 3.95 -9.54 -8.49
CA SER A 112 3.86 -8.28 -9.23
C SER A 112 2.84 -8.39 -10.36
N GLY A 113 2.85 -9.50 -11.11
CA GLY A 113 1.88 -9.77 -12.17
C GLY A 113 0.44 -9.90 -11.64
N LEU A 114 0.24 -10.55 -10.49
CA LEU A 114 -1.06 -10.65 -9.82
C LEU A 114 -1.58 -9.28 -9.38
N ALA A 115 -0.74 -8.47 -8.72
CA ALA A 115 -1.09 -7.13 -8.29
C ALA A 115 -1.44 -6.22 -9.48
N PHE A 116 -0.64 -6.25 -10.54
CA PHE A 116 -0.89 -5.53 -11.78
C PHE A 116 -2.21 -5.96 -12.45
N ALA A 117 -2.46 -7.27 -12.56
CA ALA A 117 -3.68 -7.79 -13.17
C ALA A 117 -4.94 -7.38 -12.40
N TYR A 118 -4.88 -7.39 -11.06
CA TYR A 118 -5.99 -6.94 -10.22
C TYR A 118 -6.29 -5.45 -10.41
N GLN A 119 -5.27 -4.60 -10.39
CA GLN A 119 -5.47 -3.17 -10.60
C GLN A 119 -5.94 -2.85 -12.02
N THR A 120 -5.39 -3.52 -13.03
CA THR A 120 -5.87 -3.41 -14.42
C THR A 120 -7.35 -3.78 -14.53
N TYR A 121 -7.80 -4.81 -13.81
CA TYR A 121 -9.20 -5.18 -13.73
C TYR A 121 -10.07 -4.07 -13.14
N VAL A 122 -9.60 -3.39 -12.08
CA VAL A 122 -10.30 -2.25 -11.47
C VAL A 122 -10.41 -1.10 -12.46
N GLU A 123 -9.31 -0.68 -13.10
CA GLU A 123 -9.33 0.41 -14.08
C GLU A 123 -10.26 0.12 -15.28
N ILE A 124 -10.26 -1.12 -15.78
CA ILE A 124 -11.18 -1.52 -16.85
C ILE A 124 -12.63 -1.38 -16.40
N LYS A 125 -12.93 -1.74 -15.15
CA LYS A 125 -14.26 -1.62 -14.56
C LYS A 125 -14.66 -0.15 -14.39
N ASP A 126 -13.73 0.71 -13.98
CA ASP A 126 -13.95 2.16 -13.91
C ASP A 126 -14.22 2.74 -15.29
N GLY A 127 -13.57 2.21 -16.34
CA GLY A 127 -13.85 2.51 -17.75
C GLY A 127 -15.32 2.40 -18.16
N TYR A 128 -16.09 1.52 -17.53
CA TYR A 128 -17.53 1.35 -17.76
C TYR A 128 -18.41 2.08 -16.76
N SER A 129 -17.84 2.83 -15.81
CA SER A 129 -18.58 3.70 -14.89
C SER A 129 -18.86 5.07 -15.52
N ARG A 130 -20.12 5.53 -15.40
CA ARG A 130 -20.50 6.87 -15.83
C ARG A 130 -19.82 7.98 -15.02
N GLU A 131 -19.48 7.68 -13.77
CA GLU A 131 -18.87 8.61 -12.81
C GLU A 131 -17.35 8.65 -12.96
N TRP A 132 -16.68 7.49 -12.96
CA TRP A 132 -15.22 7.37 -12.92
C TRP A 132 -14.57 7.38 -14.30
N GLY A 133 -14.76 6.36 -15.13
CA GLY A 133 -14.00 6.17 -16.36
C GLY A 133 -12.59 5.60 -16.12
N PHE A 134 -11.94 5.11 -17.17
CA PHE A 134 -10.59 4.54 -17.09
C PHE A 134 -9.59 5.70 -17.05
N ALA A 135 -8.79 5.77 -16.01
CA ALA A 135 -7.83 6.85 -15.79
C ALA A 135 -6.42 6.39 -16.19
N PRO A 136 -5.82 6.95 -17.27
CA PRO A 136 -4.47 6.59 -17.69
C PRO A 136 -3.41 6.88 -16.62
N ALA A 137 -3.59 7.95 -15.82
CA ALA A 137 -2.69 8.25 -14.72
C ALA A 137 -2.81 7.20 -13.58
N ASP A 138 -4.01 6.72 -13.25
CA ASP A 138 -4.20 5.64 -12.27
C ASP A 138 -3.60 4.33 -12.78
N PHE A 139 -3.87 3.97 -14.03
CA PHE A 139 -3.25 2.80 -14.66
C PHE A 139 -1.71 2.87 -14.66
N ALA A 140 -1.13 4.04 -14.91
CA ALA A 140 0.31 4.25 -14.84
C ALA A 140 0.84 4.09 -13.40
N ALA A 141 0.19 4.71 -12.41
CA ALA A 141 0.55 4.58 -11.00
C ALA A 141 0.46 3.11 -10.53
N ASN A 142 -0.61 2.41 -10.91
CA ASN A 142 -0.80 0.99 -10.66
C ASN A 142 0.34 0.14 -11.22
N THR A 143 0.72 0.41 -12.47
CA THR A 143 1.81 -0.28 -13.16
C THR A 143 3.14 -0.04 -12.45
N LEU A 144 3.46 1.21 -12.13
CA LEU A 144 4.69 1.57 -11.45
C LEU A 144 4.76 0.95 -10.04
N GLY A 145 3.66 0.97 -9.30
CA GLY A 145 3.57 0.36 -7.98
C GLY A 145 3.80 -1.15 -8.01
N ALA A 146 3.19 -1.85 -8.97
CA ALA A 146 3.39 -3.30 -9.14
C ALA A 146 4.83 -3.65 -9.55
N LEU A 147 5.49 -2.80 -10.35
CA LEU A 147 6.87 -3.02 -10.79
C LEU A 147 7.91 -2.58 -9.77
N TYR A 148 7.57 -1.68 -8.85
CA TYR A 148 8.52 -1.09 -7.92
C TYR A 148 9.31 -2.12 -7.09
N PRO A 149 8.71 -3.21 -6.56
CA PRO A 149 9.47 -4.25 -5.84
C PRO A 149 10.51 -4.95 -6.72
N ILE A 150 10.21 -5.20 -8.00
CA ILE A 150 11.17 -5.75 -8.97
C ILE A 150 12.32 -4.77 -9.18
N LEU A 151 12.02 -3.47 -9.29
CA LEU A 151 13.03 -2.42 -9.40
C LEU A 151 13.89 -2.33 -8.13
N GLN A 152 13.30 -2.46 -6.94
CA GLN A 152 14.03 -2.51 -5.67
C GLN A 152 14.98 -3.71 -5.59
N LYS A 153 14.58 -4.88 -6.12
CA LYS A 153 15.47 -6.04 -6.23
C LYS A 153 16.62 -5.80 -7.21
N ARG A 154 16.35 -5.20 -8.37
CA ARG A 154 17.34 -4.96 -9.42
C ARG A 154 18.31 -3.81 -9.09
N TYR A 155 17.84 -2.79 -8.40
CA TYR A 155 18.60 -1.58 -8.10
C TYR A 155 18.62 -1.35 -6.58
N PRO A 156 19.69 -1.79 -5.87
CA PRO A 156 19.78 -1.70 -4.42
C PRO A 156 19.57 -0.29 -3.84
N ALA A 157 19.90 0.75 -4.60
CA ALA A 157 19.65 2.14 -4.19
C ALA A 157 18.15 2.43 -3.91
N LEU A 158 17.23 1.74 -4.62
CA LEU A 158 15.79 1.91 -4.43
C LEU A 158 15.27 1.21 -3.16
N GLN A 159 16.04 0.30 -2.56
CA GLN A 159 15.67 -0.34 -1.29
C GLN A 159 15.70 0.64 -0.11
N ASN A 160 16.32 1.81 -0.29
CA ASN A 160 16.33 2.86 0.73
C ASN A 160 15.03 3.65 0.79
N PHE A 161 14.08 3.41 -0.12
CA PHE A 161 12.86 4.19 -0.27
C PHE A 161 11.65 3.27 -0.15
N SER A 162 10.92 3.40 0.96
CA SER A 162 9.79 2.55 1.29
C SER A 162 8.50 3.36 1.35
N PRO A 163 7.60 3.22 0.36
CA PRO A 163 6.25 3.74 0.43
C PRO A 163 5.50 3.13 1.63
N LYS A 164 4.85 3.99 2.41
CA LYS A 164 4.02 3.62 3.55
C LYS A 164 2.72 4.43 3.53
N ILE A 165 1.70 3.91 4.19
CA ILE A 165 0.43 4.61 4.37
C ILE A 165 0.09 4.71 5.85
N SER A 166 -0.74 5.67 6.19
CA SER A 166 -1.34 5.78 7.51
C SER A 166 -2.68 6.49 7.42
N TYR A 167 -3.51 6.31 8.44
CA TYR A 167 -4.84 6.92 8.47
C TYR A 167 -5.08 7.67 9.77
N TYR A 168 -5.63 8.87 9.65
CA TYR A 168 -6.18 9.63 10.76
C TYR A 168 -7.55 10.20 10.38
N PRO A 169 -8.65 9.72 10.99
CA PRO A 169 -10.01 10.09 10.63
C PRO A 169 -10.23 11.61 10.53
N SER A 170 -10.56 12.08 9.32
CA SER A 170 -10.94 13.47 9.05
C SER A 170 -12.29 13.81 9.70
N PRO A 171 -12.63 15.10 9.85
CA PRO A 171 -13.97 15.50 10.28
C PRO A 171 -15.09 14.94 9.38
N ARG A 172 -14.87 14.85 8.07
CA ARG A 172 -15.86 14.31 7.11
C ARG A 172 -16.09 12.83 7.34
N PHE A 173 -15.01 12.06 7.51
CA PHE A 173 -15.13 10.65 7.83
C PHE A 173 -15.84 10.40 9.15
N ARG A 174 -15.51 11.17 10.21
CA ARG A 174 -16.19 11.09 11.52
C ARG A 174 -17.68 11.43 11.44
N ASN A 175 -18.06 12.27 10.49
CA ASN A 175 -19.45 12.64 10.21
C ASN A 175 -20.12 11.70 9.19
N ASN A 176 -19.53 10.53 8.91
CA ASN A 176 -20.04 9.49 8.02
C ASN A 176 -20.21 9.93 6.55
N SER A 177 -19.39 10.89 6.06
CA SER A 177 -19.39 11.24 4.63
C SER A 177 -18.92 10.11 3.73
N HIS A 178 -18.05 9.22 4.23
CA HIS A 178 -17.57 8.03 3.54
C HIS A 178 -17.82 6.80 4.41
N THR A 179 -18.12 5.66 3.77
CA THR A 179 -18.37 4.39 4.49
C THR A 179 -17.08 3.67 4.87
N THR A 180 -15.98 3.95 4.15
CA THR A 180 -14.69 3.28 4.31
C THR A 180 -13.60 4.34 4.34
N ILE A 181 -12.65 4.22 5.27
CA ILE A 181 -11.63 5.26 5.48
C ILE A 181 -10.69 5.46 4.28
N ILE A 182 -10.51 4.41 3.47
CA ILE A 182 -9.72 4.44 2.24
C ILE A 182 -10.30 5.36 1.16
N ASP A 183 -11.61 5.59 1.20
CA ASP A 183 -12.34 6.46 0.26
C ASP A 183 -12.35 7.93 0.72
N ASP A 184 -11.91 8.19 1.96
CA ASP A 184 -11.71 9.54 2.46
C ASP A 184 -10.24 9.94 2.36
N TYR A 185 -9.86 10.55 1.22
CA TYR A 185 -8.48 11.02 1.01
C TYR A 185 -8.03 12.05 2.05
N GLU A 186 -8.95 12.76 2.72
CA GLU A 186 -8.59 13.64 3.84
C GLU A 186 -8.14 12.88 5.09
N SER A 187 -8.45 11.58 5.20
CA SER A 187 -7.96 10.71 6.27
C SER A 187 -6.64 10.03 5.93
N THR A 188 -6.23 10.02 4.67
CA THR A 188 -5.05 9.29 4.18
C THR A 188 -3.80 10.14 4.25
N TYR A 189 -2.71 9.55 4.72
CA TYR A 189 -1.38 10.16 4.69
C TYR A 189 -0.43 9.18 4.02
N ASP A 190 0.16 9.63 2.92
CA ASP A 190 1.10 8.90 2.10
C ASP A 190 2.51 9.28 2.53
N TRP A 191 3.31 8.28 2.87
CA TRP A 191 4.66 8.47 3.40
C TRP A 191 5.70 7.80 2.52
N LEU A 192 6.84 8.46 2.38
CA LEU A 192 8.07 7.88 1.84
C LEU A 192 9.09 7.79 2.98
N SER A 193 9.30 6.57 3.48
CA SER A 193 10.35 6.29 4.45
C SER A 193 11.70 6.14 3.74
N ILE A 194 12.70 6.85 4.23
CA ILE A 194 14.05 6.94 3.64
C ILE A 194 15.06 6.41 4.65
N ASN A 195 15.73 5.32 4.29
CA ASN A 195 16.81 4.76 5.08
C ASN A 195 18.07 5.61 4.93
N ILE A 196 18.17 6.66 5.75
CA ILE A 196 19.32 7.57 5.71
C ILE A 196 20.60 6.92 6.20
N ARG A 197 20.52 5.86 7.02
CA ARG A 197 21.67 5.16 7.59
C ARG A 197 22.62 4.64 6.51
N ASN A 198 22.08 4.17 5.39
CA ASN A 198 22.87 3.67 4.27
C ASN A 198 23.67 4.77 3.54
N TYR A 199 23.30 6.03 3.72
CA TYR A 199 24.01 7.20 3.16
C TYR A 199 24.98 7.86 4.13
N LEU A 200 24.96 7.49 5.42
CA LEU A 200 25.88 8.05 6.42
C LEU A 200 27.31 7.49 6.25
N PRO A 201 28.36 8.29 6.52
CA PRO A 201 29.74 7.79 6.63
C PRO A 201 29.86 6.72 7.71
N ASP A 202 30.80 5.78 7.56
CA ASP A 202 30.96 4.63 8.48
C ASP A 202 31.13 5.04 9.95
N ASP A 203 31.84 6.13 10.20
CA ASP A 203 32.07 6.65 11.54
C ASP A 203 30.80 7.14 12.25
N VAL A 204 29.80 7.59 11.48
CA VAL A 204 28.49 8.02 12.00
C VAL A 204 27.51 6.85 12.00
N ARG A 205 27.52 6.03 10.94
CA ARG A 205 26.61 4.91 10.72
C ARG A 205 26.60 3.90 11.86
N LYS A 206 27.75 3.67 12.52
CA LYS A 206 27.88 2.74 13.66
C LYS A 206 27.09 3.18 14.91
N TYR A 207 26.84 4.48 15.07
CA TYR A 207 26.09 5.03 16.20
C TYR A 207 24.64 5.37 15.85
N TYR A 208 24.33 5.43 14.55
CA TYR A 208 23.00 5.76 14.08
C TYR A 208 22.04 4.57 14.25
N PRO A 209 20.90 4.74 14.96
CA PRO A 209 19.94 3.65 15.19
C PRO A 209 19.36 3.10 13.89
N SER A 210 19.49 1.79 13.65
CA SER A 210 19.02 1.15 12.41
C SER A 210 17.49 1.15 12.25
N PHE A 211 16.75 1.40 13.32
CA PHE A 211 15.29 1.43 13.33
C PHE A 211 14.71 2.84 13.09
N ILE A 212 15.54 3.86 12.83
CA ILE A 212 15.09 5.25 12.61
C ILE A 212 15.35 5.66 11.15
N ASN A 213 14.29 5.95 10.42
CA ASN A 213 14.34 6.52 9.08
C ASN A 213 13.86 7.98 9.07
N LEU A 214 14.22 8.70 8.01
CA LEU A 214 13.58 9.97 7.67
C LEU A 214 12.27 9.68 6.92
N ALA A 215 11.21 10.44 7.15
CA ALA A 215 9.93 10.29 6.47
C ALA A 215 9.54 11.58 5.75
N LEU A 216 9.13 11.48 4.49
CA LEU A 216 8.46 12.55 3.77
C LEU A 216 6.98 12.19 3.63
N GLY A 217 6.09 13.04 4.13
CA GLY A 217 4.65 12.78 4.14
C GLY A 217 3.89 13.73 3.23
N HIS A 218 2.77 13.25 2.70
CA HIS A 218 1.81 14.02 1.92
C HIS A 218 0.39 13.65 2.37
N SER A 219 -0.50 14.64 2.34
CA SER A 219 -1.92 14.44 2.50
C SER A 219 -2.67 15.59 1.84
N VAL A 220 -3.97 15.42 1.64
CA VAL A 220 -4.87 16.48 1.17
C VAL A 220 -5.90 16.81 2.23
N LYS A 221 -6.36 18.06 2.25
CA LYS A 221 -7.33 18.57 3.24
C LYS A 221 -8.36 19.48 2.59
N GLN A 222 -9.55 19.52 3.20
CA GLN A 222 -10.65 20.39 2.79
C GLN A 222 -11.03 20.19 1.32
N LEU A 223 -11.06 18.94 0.86
CA LEU A 223 -11.37 18.64 -0.53
C LEU A 223 -12.78 19.10 -0.86
N ASP A 224 -13.01 19.69 -2.03
CA ASP A 224 -14.36 19.97 -2.53
C ASP A 224 -14.58 19.38 -3.93
N LEU A 225 -15.85 19.29 -4.34
CA LEU A 225 -16.28 18.46 -5.48
C LEU A 225 -15.98 18.99 -6.90
N PRO A 226 -15.22 20.09 -7.13
CA PRO A 226 -14.54 20.32 -8.40
C PRO A 226 -13.00 20.21 -8.33
N GLY A 227 -12.43 19.64 -7.26
CA GLY A 227 -10.98 19.48 -7.14
C GLY A 227 -10.27 20.64 -6.43
N GLY A 228 -10.95 21.32 -5.52
CA GLY A 228 -10.33 22.24 -4.56
C GLY A 228 -9.92 21.54 -3.27
N GLY A 229 -9.50 22.34 -2.30
CA GLY A 229 -8.76 21.91 -1.12
C GLY A 229 -7.29 22.31 -1.21
N HIS A 230 -6.45 21.70 -0.39
CA HIS A 230 -5.01 21.95 -0.44
C HIS A 230 -4.18 20.72 -0.05
N HIS A 231 -2.93 20.71 -0.50
CA HIS A 231 -1.92 19.76 -0.09
C HIS A 231 -1.33 20.13 1.26
N GLU A 232 -0.96 19.13 2.04
CA GLU A 232 -0.11 19.25 3.20
C GLU A 232 1.12 18.37 3.02
N PHE A 233 2.31 18.93 3.28
CA PHE A 233 3.57 18.19 3.23
C PHE A 233 4.21 18.12 4.60
N TYR A 234 4.84 16.98 4.88
CA TYR A 234 5.38 16.64 6.19
C TYR A 234 6.83 16.17 6.07
N ILE A 235 7.63 16.48 7.08
CA ILE A 235 8.92 15.84 7.33
C ILE A 235 8.84 15.22 8.72
N GLY A 236 9.21 13.96 8.86
CA GLY A 236 9.12 13.26 10.14
C GLY A 236 10.15 12.15 10.29
N ILE A 237 9.98 11.39 11.37
CA ILE A 237 10.73 10.17 11.63
C ILE A 237 9.83 8.99 11.25
N ASP A 238 10.40 7.95 10.67
CA ASP A 238 9.72 6.66 10.49
C ASP A 238 10.44 5.55 11.26
N TRP A 239 9.65 4.61 11.76
CA TRP A 239 10.15 3.44 12.46
C TRP A 239 10.40 2.29 11.48
N ALA A 240 11.67 1.99 11.22
CA ALA A 240 12.09 0.89 10.36
C ALA A 240 12.01 -0.46 11.10
N PHE A 241 10.78 -0.94 11.33
CA PHE A 241 10.50 -2.21 12.04
C PHE A 241 11.16 -3.42 11.39
N GLU A 242 11.45 -3.37 10.09
CA GLU A 242 12.24 -4.37 9.36
C GLU A 242 13.66 -4.53 9.91
N ASN A 243 14.22 -3.52 10.57
CA ASN A 243 15.58 -3.52 11.11
C ASN A 243 15.66 -3.87 12.61
N ILE A 244 14.52 -4.07 13.28
CA ILE A 244 14.49 -4.48 14.69
C ILE A 244 14.77 -5.98 14.78
N LYS A 245 15.69 -6.43 15.64
CA LYS A 245 15.93 -7.87 15.80
C LYS A 245 14.72 -8.53 16.47
N ASP A 246 14.25 -9.64 15.90
CA ASP A 246 13.26 -10.53 16.53
C ASP A 246 13.95 -11.84 16.87
N ASP A 247 14.38 -11.97 18.13
CA ASP A 247 15.10 -13.16 18.59
C ASP A 247 14.16 -14.39 18.70
N TRP A 248 12.83 -14.20 18.61
CA TRP A 248 11.82 -15.22 18.94
C TRP A 248 11.01 -15.67 17.71
N GLY A 249 11.18 -15.01 16.56
CA GLY A 249 10.53 -15.34 15.28
C GLY A 249 9.00 -15.21 15.28
N LEU A 250 8.41 -14.70 16.36
CA LEU A 250 6.97 -14.53 16.55
C LEU A 250 6.45 -13.25 15.89
N LEU A 251 7.33 -12.27 15.63
CA LEU A 251 6.97 -10.95 15.15
C LEU A 251 7.14 -10.79 13.64
N ASN A 252 7.80 -11.70 12.92
CA ASN A 252 8.11 -11.54 11.49
C ASN A 252 6.87 -11.20 10.62
N PRO A 253 5.73 -11.91 10.72
CA PRO A 253 4.51 -11.54 9.98
C PRO A 253 3.95 -10.16 10.32
N VAL A 254 3.93 -9.83 11.61
CA VAL A 254 3.40 -8.57 12.11
C VAL A 254 4.30 -7.42 11.69
N ARG A 255 5.62 -7.60 11.82
CA ARG A 255 6.64 -6.64 11.37
C ARG A 255 6.56 -6.38 9.88
N ARG A 256 6.33 -7.43 9.08
CA ARG A 256 6.17 -7.31 7.63
C ARG A 256 4.91 -6.52 7.26
N ILE A 257 3.80 -6.71 7.96
CA ILE A 257 2.60 -5.89 7.73
C ILE A 257 2.86 -4.45 8.19
N LEU A 258 3.47 -4.26 9.36
CA LEU A 258 3.80 -2.94 9.90
C LEU A 258 4.83 -2.19 9.06
N SER A 259 5.66 -2.85 8.24
CA SER A 259 6.60 -2.16 7.36
C SER A 259 5.90 -1.38 6.24
N PHE A 260 4.63 -1.65 5.95
CA PHE A 260 3.84 -0.87 4.99
C PHE A 260 3.03 0.24 5.66
N TYR A 261 2.95 0.25 6.99
CA TYR A 261 2.19 1.23 7.74
C TYR A 261 3.13 2.22 8.44
N HIS A 262 2.88 3.51 8.30
CA HIS A 262 3.59 4.51 9.08
C HIS A 262 2.98 4.60 10.48
N LEU A 263 3.70 4.13 11.49
CA LEU A 263 3.24 4.23 12.88
C LEU A 263 3.48 5.65 13.42
N PRO A 264 2.69 6.08 14.43
CA PRO A 264 2.80 7.40 14.98
C PRO A 264 4.23 7.78 15.36
N ALA A 265 4.69 8.90 14.81
CA ALA A 265 6.05 9.38 15.01
C ALA A 265 6.11 10.92 15.02
N PRO A 266 7.17 11.52 15.57
CA PRO A 266 7.38 12.96 15.48
C PRO A 266 7.42 13.42 14.02
N ALA A 267 6.62 14.44 13.71
CA ALA A 267 6.54 15.00 12.37
C ALA A 267 6.26 16.51 12.41
N VAL A 268 6.68 17.19 11.36
CA VAL A 268 6.47 18.62 11.17
C VAL A 268 5.74 18.78 9.84
N LYS A 269 4.56 19.39 9.87
CA LYS A 269 3.97 19.91 8.64
C LYS A 269 4.79 21.13 8.22
N ILE A 270 5.24 21.15 6.98
CA ILE A 270 6.08 22.21 6.41
C ILE A 270 5.34 23.04 5.36
N TYR A 271 4.16 22.59 4.93
CA TYR A 271 3.31 23.26 3.96
C TYR A 271 1.83 22.93 4.24
N PRO A 272 0.89 23.88 4.10
CA PRO A 272 1.11 25.29 3.73
C PRO A 272 1.76 26.13 4.84
N ASP A 273 1.62 25.68 6.09
CA ASP A 273 2.18 26.33 7.28
C ASP A 273 3.04 25.36 8.08
N VAL A 274 3.90 25.91 8.94
CA VAL A 274 4.74 25.12 9.83
C VAL A 274 3.99 24.75 11.11
N ILE A 275 3.73 23.46 11.31
CA ILE A 275 3.11 22.93 12.52
C ILE A 275 3.92 21.75 13.05
N TRP A 276 4.34 21.84 14.32
CA TRP A 276 5.05 20.78 15.02
C TRP A 276 4.07 19.78 15.63
N TYR A 277 4.06 18.55 15.12
CA TYR A 277 3.32 17.45 15.71
C TYR A 277 4.26 16.61 16.58
N GLY A 278 3.93 16.46 17.86
CA GLY A 278 4.68 15.56 18.75
C GLY A 278 4.60 14.11 18.28
N LEU A 279 3.40 13.67 17.89
CA LEU A 279 3.16 12.40 17.20
C LEU A 279 2.12 12.63 16.12
N LYS A 280 2.44 12.22 14.89
CA LYS A 280 1.52 12.23 13.75
C LYS A 280 1.30 10.79 13.28
N PHE A 281 0.03 10.44 13.12
CA PHE A 281 -0.42 9.21 12.45
C PHE A 281 -0.25 9.40 10.96
#